data_AF-A0A439FA61-F1
#
_entry.id   AF-A0A439FA61-F1
#
_cell.length_a   1.000
_cell.length_b   1.000
_cell.length_c   1.000
_cell.angle_alpha   90.00
_cell.angle_beta   90.00
_cell.angle_gamma   90.00
#
_symmetry.space_group_name_H-M   'P 1'
#
loop_
_entity.id
_entity.type
_entity.pdbx_description
1 polymer ?
#
loop_
_entity_poly.entity_id
_entity_poly.type
_entity_poly.pdbx_seq_one_letter_code
_entity_poly.pdbx_strand_id
1 'polypeptide(L)' 'MIVLRKVKGLTQEQVAEKLGRPQSFVAKYEGGERRLDAIEFLDVTAALDTDPCEILSSLRS' A
#
# COMPACT_ATOMS: atom_id res chain seq x y z
N MET A 1 4.90 3.03 -0.29
CA MET A 1 3.42 3.04 -0.39
C MET A 1 2.82 4.44 -0.44
N ILE A 2 3.04 5.33 0.55
CA ILE A 2 2.44 6.68 0.54
C ILE A 2 2.69 7.44 -0.77
N VAL A 3 3.95 7.54 -1.19
CA VAL A 3 4.33 8.26 -2.42
C VAL A 3 3.65 7.65 -3.63
N LEU A 4 3.69 6.31 -3.76
CA LEU A 4 3.06 5.57 -4.84
C LEU A 4 1.54 5.84 -4.95
N ARG A 5 0.83 5.77 -3.82
CA ARG A 5 -0.61 6.10 -3.76
C ARG A 5 -0.87 7.54 -4.23
N LYS A 6 -0.08 8.51 -3.73
CA LYS A 6 -0.22 9.92 -4.10
C LYS A 6 0.06 10.17 -5.58
N VAL A 7 1.09 9.54 -6.16
CA VAL A 7 1.40 9.62 -7.60
C VAL A 7 0.25 9.08 -8.45
N LYS A 8 -0.45 8.05 -7.95
CA LYS A 8 -1.65 7.50 -8.59
C LYS A 8 -2.93 8.29 -8.30
N GLY A 9 -2.85 9.42 -7.59
CA GLY A 9 -3.99 10.28 -7.29
C GLY A 9 -5.05 9.66 -6.37
N LEU A 10 -4.72 8.59 -5.65
CA LEU A 10 -5.66 7.86 -4.80
C LEU A 10 -5.67 8.41 -3.38
N THR A 11 -6.83 8.48 -2.74
CA THR A 11 -6.96 8.74 -1.30
C THR A 11 -6.74 7.47 -0.49
N GLN A 12 -6.53 7.60 0.83
CA GLN A 12 -6.44 6.42 1.71
C GLN A 12 -7.75 5.63 1.74
N GLU A 13 -8.90 6.32 1.66
CA GLU A 13 -10.24 5.70 1.60
C GLU A 13 -10.39 4.84 0.34
N GLN A 14 -9.99 5.36 -0.83
CA GLN A 14 -10.07 4.62 -2.09
C GLN A 14 -9.20 3.36 -2.10
N VAL A 15 -8.02 3.41 -1.49
CA VAL A 15 -7.17 2.21 -1.36
C VAL A 15 -7.81 1.22 -0.39
N ALA A 16 -8.38 1.68 0.71
CA ALA A 16 -9.03 0.84 1.70
C ALA A 16 -10.27 0.14 1.11
N GLU A 17 -11.07 0.86 0.31
CA GLU A 17 -12.22 0.32 -0.44
C GLU A 17 -11.79 -0.80 -1.38
N LYS A 18 -10.73 -0.59 -2.19
CA LYS A 18 -10.16 -1.63 -3.07
C LYS A 18 -9.68 -2.87 -2.30
N LEU A 19 -9.23 -2.69 -1.06
CA LEU A 19 -8.76 -3.79 -0.20
C LEU A 19 -9.89 -4.46 0.59
N GLY A 20 -11.10 -3.90 0.60
CA GLY A 20 -12.18 -4.35 1.48
C GLY A 20 -11.83 -4.19 2.97
N ARG A 21 -11.05 -3.15 3.32
CA ARG A 21 -10.57 -2.87 4.68
C ARG A 21 -11.03 -1.48 5.15
N PRO A 22 -11.09 -1.21 6.47
CA PRO A 22 -11.30 0.14 6.97
C PRO A 22 -10.16 1.08 6.56
N GLN A 23 -10.44 2.37 6.32
CA GLN A 23 -9.40 3.37 6.01
C GLN A 23 -8.28 3.44 7.07
N SER A 24 -8.59 3.16 8.33
CA SER A 24 -7.60 3.10 9.42
C SER A 24 -6.53 2.03 9.20
N PHE A 25 -6.79 0.97 8.43
CA PHE A 25 -5.77 0.00 8.00
C PHE A 25 -4.69 0.71 7.18
N VAL A 26 -5.10 1.51 6.20
CA VAL A 26 -4.20 2.28 5.33
C VAL A 26 -3.45 3.34 6.13
N ALA A 27 -4.15 4.10 6.97
CA ALA A 27 -3.53 5.12 7.80
C ALA A 27 -2.44 4.55 8.71
N LYS A 28 -2.69 3.40 9.35
CA LYS A 28 -1.73 2.78 10.30
C LYS A 28 -0.46 2.28 9.62
N TYR A 29 -0.56 1.64 8.45
CA TYR A 29 0.66 1.18 7.77
C TYR A 29 1.40 2.31 7.07
N GLU A 30 0.69 3.33 6.57
CA GLU A 30 1.32 4.52 6.00
C GLU A 30 2.02 5.34 7.09
N GLY A 31 1.43 5.44 8.29
CA GLY A 31 1.98 6.14 9.45
C GLY A 31 3.07 5.35 10.20
N GLY A 32 3.33 4.09 9.84
CA GLY A 32 4.33 3.26 10.50
C GLY A 32 3.91 2.69 11.86
N GLU A 33 2.67 2.91 12.29
CA GLU A 33 2.09 2.33 13.51
C GLU A 33 1.90 0.81 13.40
N ARG A 34 1.77 0.31 12.18
CA ARG A 34 1.63 -1.12 11.89
C ARG A 34 2.50 -1.53 10.71
N ARG A 35 3.17 -2.67 10.84
CA ARG A 35 3.87 -3.30 9.71
C ARG A 35 2.90 -4.11 8.87
N LEU A 36 3.06 -4.08 7.55
CA LEU A 36 2.40 -5.01 6.64
C LEU A 36 3.16 -6.34 6.68
N ASP A 37 2.43 -7.44 6.74
CA ASP A 37 3.01 -8.74 6.39
C ASP A 37 3.15 -8.89 4.86
N ALA A 38 3.72 -10.00 4.42
CA ALA A 38 3.97 -10.23 3.00
C ALA A 38 2.67 -10.34 2.17
N ILE A 39 1.61 -10.95 2.70
CA ILE A 39 0.34 -11.10 1.99
C ILE A 39 -0.34 -9.74 1.87
N GLU A 40 -0.39 -8.99 2.98
CA GLU A 40 -0.95 -7.64 2.98
C GLU A 40 -0.16 -6.68 2.08
N PHE A 41 1.16 -6.84 1.99
CA PHE A 41 1.97 -6.10 1.04
C PHE A 41 1.56 -6.39 -0.41
N LEU A 42 1.37 -7.67 -0.77
CA LEU A 42 0.91 -8.07 -2.09
C LEU A 42 -0.47 -7.47 -2.40
N ASP A 43 -1.41 -7.57 -1.45
CA ASP A 43 -2.76 -7.00 -1.60
C ASP A 43 -2.70 -5.49 -1.84
N VAL A 44 -1.88 -4.76 -1.06
CA VAL A 44 -1.69 -3.31 -1.22
C VAL A 44 -1.08 -2.98 -2.58
N THR A 45 -0.10 -3.74 -3.04
CA THR A 45 0.51 -3.51 -4.37
C THR A 45 -0.47 -3.76 -5.51
N ALA A 46 -1.32 -4.79 -5.38
CA ALA A 46 -2.39 -5.07 -6.35
C ALA A 46 -3.45 -3.96 -6.36
N ALA A 47 -3.90 -3.48 -5.19
CA ALA A 47 -4.84 -2.37 -5.08
C ALA A 47 -4.30 -1.05 -5.69
N LEU A 48 -2.97 -0.89 -5.63
CA LEU A 48 -2.25 0.21 -6.25
C LEU A 48 -1.84 -0.07 -7.70
N ASP A 49 -2.21 -1.21 -8.29
CA ASP A 49 -1.87 -1.58 -9.68
C ASP A 49 -0.36 -1.42 -9.96
N THR A 50 0.46 -2.00 -9.09
CA THR A 50 1.92 -1.91 -9.11
C THR A 50 2.53 -3.28 -8.87
N ASP A 51 3.61 -3.61 -9.56
CA ASP A 51 4.31 -4.87 -9.33
C ASP A 51 5.07 -4.82 -7.99
N PRO A 52 4.77 -5.73 -7.03
CA PRO A 52 5.53 -5.83 -5.78
C PRO A 52 7.04 -6.04 -6.00
N CYS A 53 7.46 -6.69 -7.08
CA CYS A 53 8.86 -6.95 -7.38
C CYS A 53 9.63 -5.68 -7.74
N GLU A 54 8.99 -4.70 -8.37
CA GLU A 54 9.59 -3.38 -8.64
C GLU A 54 9.89 -2.65 -7.34
N ILE A 55 8.95 -2.70 -6.38
CA ILE A 55 9.15 -2.09 -5.06
C ILE A 55 10.27 -2.77 -4.31
N LEU A 56 10.29 -4.11 -4.25
CA LEU A 56 11.35 -4.84 -3.55
C LEU A 56 12.73 -4.63 -4.20
N SER A 57 12.80 -4.59 -5.52
CA SER A 57 14.03 -4.30 -6.26
C SER A 57 14.57 -2.90 -5.91
N SER A 58 13.70 -1.91 -5.70
CA SER A 58 14.13 -0.56 -5.31
C SER A 58 14.71 -0.46 -3.89
N LEU A 59 14.44 -1.45 -3.02
CA LEU A 59 14.95 -1.50 -1.65
C LEU A 59 16.31 -2.19 -1.54
N ARG A 60 16.63 -3.05 -2.52
CA ARG A 60 17.90 -3.77 -2.60
C ARG A 60 18.93 -2.83 -3.25
N SER A 61 19.67 -2.10 -2.42
CA SER A 61 20.84 -1.31 -2.85
C SER A 61 21.92 -2.20 -3.45
#